data_AF-A0AAE8HBC9-F1
#
_entry.id   AF-A0AAE8HBC9-F1
#
_cell.length_a   1.000
_cell.length_b   1.000
_cell.length_c   1.000
_cell.angle_alpha   90.00
_cell.angle_beta   90.00
_cell.angle_gamma   90.00
#
_symmetry.space_group_name_H-M   'P 1'
#
loop_
_entity.id
_entity.type
_entity.pdbx_description
1 polymer ?
#
loop_
_entity_poly.entity_id
_entity_poly.type
_entity_poly.pdbx_seq_one_letter_code
_entity_poly.pdbx_strand_id
1 'polypeptide(L)'
;MRERRTVYHHQGYRLRSYTELLWARVLEAADIFYLYEPDLVRVDDGFYLPDFWLPNVGIYVEVKGDWPTEEEVRKADAVMARTGCEVVFLCGKPESDMESLINCGMYARGANGWHSNISPSDLHRLVRDHVGLAAWGLIRASVQSDDMDWVRPVGHIIEEFFLKQADRSDMEKVLRSTHAEANSDRLAIAREISTCERGLKWFLDRQEFRKSQRAAA
;
A
#
# COMPACT_ATOMS: atom_id res chain seq x y z
N MET A 1 4.56 -10.21 27.64
CA MET A 1 4.46 -9.24 26.53
C MET A 1 4.89 -9.99 25.28
N ARG A 2 4.03 -10.21 24.28
CA ARG A 2 4.46 -10.87 23.03
C ARG A 2 5.40 -9.90 22.31
N GLU A 3 6.61 -10.33 22.00
CA GLU A 3 7.58 -9.51 21.28
C GLU A 3 7.01 -9.16 19.90
N ARG A 4 6.86 -7.86 19.62
CA ARG A 4 6.29 -7.38 18.36
C ARG A 4 7.34 -7.56 17.27
N ARG A 5 6.97 -8.24 16.18
CA ARG A 5 7.89 -8.42 15.05
C ARG A 5 8.29 -7.09 14.45
N THR A 6 9.52 -7.03 14.00
CA THR A 6 10.08 -5.88 13.28
C THR A 6 9.88 -5.99 11.77
N VAL A 7 9.76 -7.20 11.22
CA VAL A 7 9.66 -7.44 9.77
C VAL A 7 8.64 -8.54 9.45
N TYR A 8 7.91 -8.35 8.34
CA TYR A 8 6.95 -9.30 7.78
C TYR A 8 7.33 -9.64 6.33
N HIS A 9 7.49 -10.93 6.03
CA HIS A 9 7.91 -11.37 4.70
C HIS A 9 6.72 -11.55 3.77
N HIS A 10 6.78 -10.99 2.57
CA HIS A 10 5.74 -11.18 1.56
C HIS A 10 6.28 -10.91 0.15
N GLN A 11 6.14 -11.88 -0.77
CA GLN A 11 6.52 -11.72 -2.18
C GLN A 11 7.94 -11.16 -2.40
N GLY A 12 8.91 -11.64 -1.62
CA GLY A 12 10.31 -11.15 -1.66
C GLY A 12 10.57 -9.87 -0.85
N TYR A 13 9.53 -9.19 -0.37
CA TYR A 13 9.67 -8.00 0.46
C TYR A 13 9.79 -8.30 1.95
N ARG A 14 10.38 -7.33 2.66
CA ARG A 14 10.44 -7.21 4.12
C ARG A 14 9.63 -5.99 4.55
N LEU A 15 8.35 -6.21 4.82
CA LEU A 15 7.40 -5.15 5.18
C LEU A 15 7.61 -4.72 6.64
N ARG A 16 7.47 -3.42 6.92
CA ARG A 16 7.80 -2.80 8.21
C ARG A 16 6.69 -2.95 9.24
N SER A 17 5.46 -3.25 8.80
CA SER A 17 4.34 -3.46 9.71
C SER A 17 3.40 -4.58 9.28
N TYR A 18 2.63 -5.10 10.25
CA TYR A 18 1.58 -6.08 9.97
C TYR A 18 0.47 -5.46 9.12
N THR A 19 0.17 -4.17 9.32
CA THR A 19 -0.85 -3.46 8.53
C THR A 19 -0.44 -3.35 7.07
N GLU A 20 0.84 -3.07 6.78
CA GLU A 20 1.38 -3.12 5.41
C GLU A 20 1.29 -4.52 4.81
N LEU A 21 1.57 -5.58 5.59
CA LEU A 21 1.37 -6.97 5.13
C LEU A 21 -0.06 -7.23 4.70
N LEU A 22 -1.04 -6.82 5.50
CA LEU A 22 -2.45 -7.03 5.15
C LEU A 22 -2.85 -6.24 3.90
N TRP A 23 -2.39 -5.00 3.75
CA TRP A 23 -2.65 -4.22 2.54
C TRP A 23 -1.95 -4.80 1.30
N ALA A 24 -0.71 -5.27 1.42
CA ALA A 24 -0.03 -5.98 0.34
C ALA A 24 -0.82 -7.24 -0.09
N ARG A 25 -1.33 -8.02 0.87
CA ARG A 25 -2.21 -9.17 0.61
C ARG A 25 -3.51 -8.76 -0.08
N VAL A 26 -4.12 -7.63 0.28
CA VAL A 26 -5.30 -7.09 -0.40
C VAL A 26 -4.98 -6.70 -1.85
N LEU A 27 -3.86 -6.02 -2.08
CA LEU A 27 -3.43 -5.63 -3.43
C LEU A 27 -3.19 -6.87 -4.31
N GLU A 28 -2.49 -7.88 -3.80
CA GLU A 28 -2.31 -9.17 -4.50
C GLU A 28 -3.65 -9.86 -4.79
N ALA A 29 -4.53 -9.95 -3.79
CA ALA A 29 -5.84 -10.61 -3.94
C ALA A 29 -6.78 -9.88 -4.92
N ALA A 30 -6.62 -8.57 -5.05
CA ALA A 30 -7.32 -7.73 -6.01
C ALA A 30 -6.65 -7.74 -7.40
N ASP A 31 -5.54 -8.46 -7.59
CA ASP A 31 -4.69 -8.41 -8.78
C ASP A 31 -4.30 -6.98 -9.16
N ILE A 32 -3.92 -6.19 -8.15
CA ILE A 32 -3.40 -4.84 -8.33
C ILE A 32 -1.88 -4.90 -8.23
N PHE A 33 -1.21 -4.49 -9.30
CA PHE A 33 0.24 -4.47 -9.31
C PHE A 33 0.78 -3.33 -8.42
N TYR A 34 1.76 -3.67 -7.60
CA TYR A 34 2.46 -2.73 -6.75
C TYR A 34 3.96 -3.02 -6.66
N LEU A 35 4.71 -1.97 -6.38
CA LEU A 35 6.08 -1.95 -5.91
C LEU A 35 6.09 -1.47 -4.46
N TYR A 36 6.89 -2.10 -3.59
CA TYR A 36 7.02 -1.70 -2.18
C TYR A 36 8.30 -0.89 -1.99
N GLU A 37 8.22 0.21 -1.24
CA GLU A 37 9.31 1.18 -1.04
C GLU A 37 10.08 1.46 -2.35
N PRO A 38 9.38 1.90 -3.42
CA PRO A 38 9.89 1.89 -4.79
C PRO A 38 11.15 2.73 -4.96
N ASP A 39 11.11 4.00 -4.55
CA ASP A 39 12.21 4.95 -4.64
C ASP A 39 11.94 6.17 -3.73
N LEU A 40 13.02 6.84 -3.32
CA LEU A 40 12.94 8.10 -2.56
C LEU A 40 12.57 9.26 -3.48
N VAL A 41 11.47 9.95 -3.16
CA VAL A 41 11.10 11.22 -3.77
C VAL A 41 11.74 12.37 -3.00
N ARG A 42 12.56 13.18 -3.68
CA ARG A 42 13.11 14.41 -3.11
C ARG A 42 12.07 15.54 -3.20
N VAL A 43 11.74 16.12 -2.06
CA VAL A 43 10.90 17.31 -1.92
C VAL A 43 11.71 18.43 -1.26
N ASP A 44 11.20 19.67 -1.28
CA ASP A 44 11.96 20.84 -0.79
C ASP A 44 12.41 20.68 0.67
N ASP A 45 11.56 20.05 1.50
CA ASP A 45 11.81 19.84 2.93
C ASP A 45 12.40 18.45 3.26
N GLY A 46 12.96 17.73 2.28
CA GLY A 46 13.69 16.48 2.51
C GLY A 46 13.31 15.37 1.55
N PHE A 47 13.09 14.17 2.09
CA PHE A 47 12.79 12.99 1.30
C PHE A 47 11.49 12.35 1.78
N TYR A 48 10.76 11.80 0.82
CA TYR A 48 9.56 11.03 1.04
C TYR A 48 9.74 9.66 0.40
N LEU A 49 9.59 8.60 1.20
CA LEU A 49 9.60 7.22 0.71
C LEU A 49 8.17 6.69 0.88
N PRO A 50 7.40 6.52 -0.20
CA PRO A 50 6.07 5.93 -0.11
C PRO A 50 6.18 4.46 0.27
N ASP A 51 5.20 3.95 1.01
CA ASP A 51 5.13 2.51 1.29
C ASP A 51 4.93 1.71 0.00
N PHE A 52 4.03 2.16 -0.89
CA PHE A 52 3.72 1.48 -2.14
C PHE A 52 3.61 2.43 -3.34
N TRP A 53 3.94 1.92 -4.53
CA TRP A 53 3.65 2.55 -5.81
C TRP A 53 2.86 1.61 -6.71
N LEU A 54 1.77 2.10 -7.28
CA LEU A 54 0.88 1.36 -8.16
C LEU A 54 1.02 1.93 -9.58
N PRO A 55 2.00 1.48 -10.38
CA PRO A 55 2.38 2.14 -11.65
C PRO A 55 1.25 2.13 -12.69
N ASN A 56 0.45 1.07 -12.74
CA ASN A 56 -0.66 0.95 -13.70
C ASN A 56 -1.81 1.94 -13.40
N VAL A 57 -1.89 2.42 -12.16
CA VAL A 57 -2.90 3.39 -11.69
C VAL A 57 -2.32 4.80 -11.64
N GLY A 58 -1.01 4.92 -11.42
CA GLY A 58 -0.28 6.17 -11.30
C GLY A 58 -0.45 6.84 -9.93
N ILE A 59 -0.44 6.06 -8.84
CA ILE A 59 -0.56 6.59 -7.47
C ILE A 59 0.47 6.00 -6.51
N TYR A 60 0.90 6.83 -5.57
CA TYR A 60 1.57 6.42 -4.36
C TYR A 60 0.53 6.08 -3.30
N VAL A 61 0.81 5.04 -2.52
CA VAL A 61 -0.03 4.59 -1.43
C VAL A 61 0.79 4.54 -0.16
N GLU A 62 0.25 5.12 0.90
CA GLU A 62 0.84 5.17 2.24
C GLU A 62 -0.07 4.47 3.24
N VAL A 63 0.46 3.58 4.06
CA VAL A 63 -0.29 2.84 5.07
C VAL A 63 -0.12 3.50 6.43
N LYS A 64 -1.23 3.79 7.10
CA LYS A 64 -1.24 4.36 8.45
C LYS A 64 -2.09 3.54 9.39
N GLY A 65 -1.62 3.38 10.63
CA GLY A 65 -2.40 2.73 11.69
C GLY A 65 -3.60 3.56 12.14
N ASP A 66 -3.54 4.88 11.98
CA ASP A 66 -4.58 5.86 12.30
C ASP A 66 -4.68 6.88 11.15
N TRP A 67 -5.48 7.94 11.30
CA TRP A 67 -5.52 9.06 10.35
C TRP A 67 -4.16 9.77 10.26
N PRO A 68 -3.74 10.21 9.05
CA PRO A 68 -2.47 10.88 8.87
C PRO A 68 -2.47 12.23 9.61
N THR A 69 -1.31 12.59 10.12
CA THR A 69 -1.07 13.90 10.75
C THR A 69 -1.02 15.01 9.69
N GLU A 70 -1.19 16.27 10.13
CA GLU A 70 -1.06 17.43 9.24
C GLU A 70 0.31 17.50 8.55
N GLU A 71 1.39 17.08 9.24
CA GLU A 71 2.73 17.05 8.66
C GLU A 71 2.84 16.01 7.54
N GLU A 72 2.26 14.82 7.72
CA GLU A 72 2.24 13.77 6.70
C GLU A 72 1.41 14.19 5.49
N VAL A 73 0.25 14.82 5.72
CA VAL A 73 -0.59 15.40 4.67
C VAL A 73 0.18 16.46 3.88
N ARG A 74 0.93 17.34 4.57
CA ARG A 74 1.76 18.37 3.92
C ARG A 74 2.89 17.77 3.07
N LYS A 75 3.53 16.69 3.54
CA LYS A 75 4.54 15.96 2.77
C LYS A 75 3.92 15.31 1.53
N ALA A 76 2.77 14.67 1.67
CA ALA A 76 2.03 14.10 0.55
C ALA A 76 1.68 15.19 -0.49
N ASP A 77 1.22 16.37 -0.05
CA ASP A 77 0.95 17.49 -0.94
C ASP A 77 2.19 17.96 -1.70
N ALA A 78 3.35 18.04 -1.05
CA ALA A 78 4.61 18.39 -1.69
C ALA A 78 5.04 17.35 -2.74
N VAL A 79 4.86 16.06 -2.45
CA VAL A 79 5.15 14.96 -3.38
C VAL A 79 4.22 15.01 -4.58
N MET A 80 2.92 15.22 -4.37
CA MET A 80 1.94 15.35 -5.46
C MET A 80 2.27 16.55 -6.35
N ALA A 81 2.62 17.70 -5.77
CA ALA A 81 3.02 18.88 -6.54
C ALA A 81 4.32 18.64 -7.34
N ARG A 82 5.26 17.88 -6.78
CA ARG A 82 6.56 17.61 -7.41
C ARG A 82 6.49 16.58 -8.53
N THR A 83 5.70 15.53 -8.34
CA THR A 83 5.68 14.34 -9.21
C THR A 83 4.48 14.33 -10.16
N GLY A 84 3.43 15.10 -9.88
CA GLY A 84 2.14 15.00 -10.57
C GLY A 84 1.38 13.69 -10.30
N CYS A 85 1.90 12.82 -9.43
CA CYS A 85 1.26 11.56 -9.05
C CYS A 85 0.54 11.73 -7.73
N GLU A 86 -0.68 11.20 -7.62
CA GLU A 86 -1.46 11.29 -6.38
C GLU A 86 -0.85 10.45 -5.26
N VAL A 87 -1.06 10.91 -4.02
CA VAL A 87 -0.79 10.14 -2.81
C VAL A 87 -2.12 9.82 -2.15
N VAL A 88 -2.31 8.55 -1.79
CA VAL A 88 -3.50 8.04 -1.11
C VAL A 88 -3.06 7.38 0.20
N PHE A 89 -3.72 7.70 1.31
CA PHE A 89 -3.51 6.98 2.57
C PHE A 89 -4.53 5.86 2.72
N LEU A 90 -4.05 4.69 3.11
CA LEU A 90 -4.84 3.58 3.61
C LEU A 90 -4.73 3.57 5.13
N CYS A 91 -5.81 3.94 5.81
CA CYS A 91 -5.86 4.15 7.25
C CYS A 91 -6.50 2.95 7.93
N GLY A 92 -5.95 2.55 9.08
CA GLY A 92 -6.46 1.45 9.89
C GLY A 92 -5.99 0.08 9.42
N LYS A 93 -6.27 -0.92 10.26
CA LYS A 93 -5.93 -2.31 9.99
C LYS A 93 -7.11 -2.96 9.27
N PRO A 94 -6.98 -3.33 7.99
CA PRO A 94 -8.09 -3.93 7.28
C PRO A 94 -8.40 -5.29 7.90
N GLU A 95 -9.67 -5.49 8.19
CA GLU A 95 -10.28 -6.75 8.61
C GLU A 95 -11.46 -7.04 7.70
N SER A 96 -12.04 -8.23 7.79
CA SER A 96 -13.21 -8.58 6.99
C SER A 96 -14.34 -9.15 7.83
N ASP A 97 -15.57 -8.81 7.48
CA ASP A 97 -16.78 -9.51 7.92
C ASP A 97 -17.44 -10.26 6.75
N MET A 98 -18.69 -10.71 6.96
CA MET A 98 -19.44 -11.46 5.94
C MET A 98 -19.75 -10.65 4.69
N GLU A 99 -19.73 -9.31 4.77
CA GLU A 99 -20.16 -8.40 3.72
C GLU A 99 -18.98 -7.71 3.04
N SER A 100 -17.94 -7.35 3.81
CA SER A 100 -16.99 -6.34 3.37
C SER A 100 -15.65 -6.30 4.15
N LEU A 101 -14.73 -5.46 3.67
CA LEU A 101 -13.62 -4.95 4.49
C LEU A 101 -14.15 -3.94 5.51
N ILE A 102 -13.62 -4.00 6.72
CA ILE A 102 -13.95 -3.17 7.89
C ILE A 102 -12.68 -2.71 8.59
N ASN A 103 -12.82 -1.85 9.59
CA ASN A 103 -11.72 -1.32 10.42
C ASN A 103 -10.62 -0.57 9.63
N CYS A 104 -10.97 -0.11 8.43
CA CYS A 104 -10.08 0.63 7.56
C CYS A 104 -10.82 1.71 6.76
N GLY A 105 -10.06 2.68 6.26
CA GLY A 105 -10.53 3.82 5.47
C GLY A 105 -9.51 4.24 4.42
N MET A 106 -9.97 4.99 3.42
CA MET A 106 -9.08 5.61 2.43
C MET A 106 -9.17 7.12 2.53
N TYR A 107 -8.01 7.78 2.68
CA TYR A 107 -7.87 9.23 2.70
C TYR A 107 -7.21 9.69 1.41
N ALA A 108 -7.92 10.50 0.63
CA ALA A 108 -7.43 10.97 -0.66
C ALA A 108 -7.74 12.46 -0.83
N ARG A 109 -6.97 13.12 -1.71
CA ARG A 109 -7.16 14.53 -2.03
C ARG A 109 -8.21 14.72 -3.13
N GLY A 110 -9.28 15.44 -2.81
CA GLY A 110 -10.29 15.91 -3.76
C GLY A 110 -10.15 17.40 -4.09
N ALA A 111 -11.11 17.96 -4.84
CA ALA A 111 -11.13 19.39 -5.18
C ALA A 111 -11.16 20.31 -3.95
N ASN A 112 -11.86 19.89 -2.89
CA ASN A 112 -12.05 20.69 -1.69
C ASN A 112 -11.03 20.34 -0.59
N GLY A 113 -9.91 19.72 -0.96
CA GLY A 113 -8.90 19.22 -0.03
C GLY A 113 -9.04 17.74 0.29
N TRP A 114 -8.40 17.32 1.37
CA TRP A 114 -8.33 15.93 1.77
C TRP A 114 -9.63 15.44 2.44
N HIS A 115 -10.11 14.27 2.05
CA HIS A 115 -11.34 13.70 2.60
C HIS A 115 -11.31 12.18 2.69
N SER A 116 -12.11 11.64 3.61
CA SER A 116 -12.25 10.21 3.90
C SER A 116 -13.49 9.57 3.28
N ASN A 117 -14.13 10.22 2.32
CA ASN A 117 -15.42 9.79 1.75
C ASN A 117 -15.37 8.52 0.90
N ILE A 118 -14.24 7.80 0.89
CA ILE A 118 -14.10 6.59 0.12
C ILE A 118 -13.91 5.44 1.09
N SER A 119 -14.98 4.69 1.29
CA SER A 119 -14.93 3.48 2.09
C SER A 119 -14.29 2.36 1.28
N PRO A 120 -13.23 1.70 1.78
CA PRO A 120 -12.76 0.44 1.23
C PRO A 120 -13.88 -0.60 1.14
N SER A 121 -14.90 -0.47 1.99
CA SER A 121 -16.07 -1.35 1.94
C SER A 121 -16.86 -1.21 0.64
N ASP A 122 -17.04 0.01 0.17
CA ASP A 122 -17.78 0.26 -1.07
C ASP A 122 -17.00 -0.22 -2.29
N LEU A 123 -15.68 0.01 -2.29
CA LEU A 123 -14.79 -0.55 -3.32
C LEU A 123 -14.82 -2.08 -3.32
N HIS A 124 -14.81 -2.72 -2.15
CA HIS A 124 -14.87 -4.17 -2.04
C HIS A 124 -16.22 -4.75 -2.54
N ARG A 125 -17.34 -4.09 -2.23
CA ARG A 125 -18.66 -4.47 -2.79
C ARG A 125 -18.71 -4.28 -4.31
N LEU A 126 -18.08 -3.24 -4.84
CA LEU A 126 -17.97 -3.06 -6.29
C LEU A 126 -17.20 -4.22 -6.94
N VAL A 127 -16.12 -4.71 -6.32
CA VAL A 127 -15.39 -5.89 -6.80
C VAL A 127 -16.30 -7.13 -6.80
N ARG A 128 -17.09 -7.35 -5.73
CA ARG A 128 -18.08 -8.44 -5.67
C ARG A 128 -19.06 -8.38 -6.84
N ASP A 129 -19.61 -7.20 -7.08
CA ASP A 129 -20.74 -7.00 -8.00
C ASP A 129 -20.28 -6.93 -9.48
N HIS A 130 -19.04 -6.49 -9.75
CA HIS A 130 -18.56 -6.21 -11.12
C HIS A 130 -17.37 -7.04 -11.57
N VAL A 131 -16.57 -7.61 -10.65
CA VAL A 131 -15.45 -8.50 -10.98
C VAL A 131 -15.85 -9.95 -10.74
N GLY A 132 -16.47 -10.23 -9.59
CA GLY A 132 -17.10 -11.51 -9.29
C GLY A 132 -16.78 -12.07 -7.90
N LEU A 133 -17.54 -13.08 -7.51
CA LEU A 133 -17.48 -13.69 -6.17
C LEU A 133 -16.13 -14.32 -5.83
N ALA A 134 -15.38 -14.83 -6.82
CA ALA A 134 -14.07 -15.43 -6.59
C ALA A 134 -13.04 -14.37 -6.15
N ALA A 135 -12.92 -13.26 -6.89
CA ALA A 135 -12.03 -12.15 -6.55
C ALA A 135 -12.41 -11.53 -5.19
N TRP A 136 -13.71 -11.31 -4.96
CA TRP A 136 -14.23 -10.87 -3.66
C TRP A 136 -13.85 -11.83 -2.52
N GLY A 137 -14.00 -13.14 -2.74
CA GLY A 137 -13.62 -14.16 -1.74
C GLY A 137 -12.13 -14.13 -1.39
N LEU A 138 -11.26 -13.92 -2.39
CA LEU A 138 -9.81 -13.80 -2.18
C LEU A 138 -9.46 -12.56 -1.37
N ILE A 139 -10.01 -11.38 -1.71
CA ILE A 139 -9.78 -10.14 -0.97
C ILE A 139 -10.26 -10.28 0.48
N ARG A 140 -11.43 -10.87 0.70
CA ARG A 140 -11.93 -11.12 2.06
C ARG A 140 -10.98 -12.03 2.85
N ALA A 141 -10.51 -13.11 2.24
CA ALA A 141 -9.58 -14.04 2.88
C ALA A 141 -8.19 -13.43 3.12
N SER A 142 -7.80 -12.42 2.34
CA SER A 142 -6.46 -11.83 2.39
C SER A 142 -6.17 -11.06 3.68
N VAL A 143 -7.22 -10.64 4.41
CA VAL A 143 -7.12 -9.85 5.65
C VAL A 143 -7.44 -10.66 6.91
N GLN A 144 -7.67 -11.96 6.78
CA GLN A 144 -7.87 -12.83 7.93
C GLN A 144 -6.57 -12.94 8.72
N SER A 145 -6.68 -12.96 10.05
CA SER A 145 -5.53 -13.16 10.93
C SER A 145 -4.89 -14.51 10.67
N ASP A 146 -3.56 -14.54 10.59
CA ASP A 146 -2.83 -15.80 10.52
C ASP A 146 -2.84 -16.44 11.91
N ASP A 147 -3.74 -17.39 12.16
CA ASP A 147 -3.82 -18.12 13.42
C ASP A 147 -2.51 -18.87 13.76
N MET A 148 -1.71 -19.12 12.72
CA MET A 148 -0.39 -19.76 12.78
C MET A 148 0.76 -18.78 12.63
N ASP A 149 0.53 -17.48 12.79
CA ASP A 149 1.58 -16.47 12.64
C ASP A 149 2.82 -16.85 13.49
N TRP A 150 2.61 -17.34 14.72
CA TRP A 150 3.67 -17.80 15.64
C TRP A 150 4.59 -18.91 15.11
N VAL A 151 4.21 -19.63 14.04
CA VAL A 151 5.08 -20.57 13.33
C VAL A 151 5.81 -19.83 12.21
N ARG A 152 7.12 -19.67 12.38
CA ARG A 152 7.97 -18.94 11.45
C ARG A 152 9.15 -19.80 10.99
N PRO A 153 9.60 -19.66 9.73
CA PRO A 153 10.89 -20.20 9.33
C PRO A 153 12.00 -19.70 10.26
N VAL A 154 12.86 -20.59 10.72
CA VAL A 154 13.99 -20.26 11.61
C VAL A 154 14.88 -19.17 11.00
N GLY A 155 15.05 -19.18 9.66
CA GLY A 155 15.78 -18.14 8.94
C GLY A 155 15.21 -16.73 9.15
N HIS A 156 13.89 -16.56 9.18
CA HIS A 156 13.26 -15.26 9.41
C HIS A 156 13.50 -14.76 10.85
N ILE A 157 13.57 -15.67 11.82
CA ILE A 157 13.84 -15.33 13.22
C ILE A 157 15.29 -14.87 13.38
N ILE A 158 16.22 -15.62 12.78
CA ILE A 158 17.66 -15.29 12.80
C ILE A 158 17.90 -13.95 12.09
N GLU A 159 17.28 -13.74 10.93
CA GLU A 159 17.40 -12.47 10.21
C GLU A 159 16.89 -11.30 11.04
N GLU A 160 15.68 -11.40 11.61
CA GLU A 160 15.14 -10.34 12.46
C GLU A 160 16.04 -10.03 13.66
N PHE A 161 16.64 -11.05 14.27
CA PHE A 161 17.61 -10.88 15.35
C PHE A 161 18.83 -10.06 14.93
N PHE A 162 19.38 -10.33 13.74
CA PHE A 162 20.51 -9.56 13.21
C PHE A 162 20.09 -8.14 12.79
N LEU A 163 18.92 -7.97 12.18
CA LEU A 163 18.39 -6.65 11.81
C LEU A 163 18.21 -5.75 13.05
N LYS A 164 17.76 -6.31 14.18
CA LYS A 164 17.63 -5.59 15.45
C LYS A 164 18.96 -5.17 16.06
N GLN A 165 20.05 -5.88 15.78
CA GLN A 165 21.38 -5.57 16.29
C GLN A 165 22.24 -4.74 15.34
N ALA A 166 21.89 -4.70 14.04
CA ALA A 166 22.58 -3.90 13.07
C ALA A 166 22.43 -2.40 13.36
N ASP A 167 23.42 -1.60 12.94
CA ASP A 167 23.25 -0.16 12.90
C ASP A 167 22.08 0.20 11.96
N ARG A 168 21.34 1.25 12.31
CA ARG A 168 20.18 1.69 11.52
C ARG A 168 20.53 1.92 10.06
N SER A 169 21.71 2.46 9.77
CA SER A 169 22.13 2.73 8.39
C SER A 169 22.37 1.46 7.59
N ASP A 170 22.88 0.41 8.21
CA ASP A 170 23.12 -0.88 7.55
C ASP A 170 21.81 -1.66 7.36
N MET A 171 20.91 -1.60 8.35
CA MET A 171 19.56 -2.14 8.21
C MET A 171 18.83 -1.53 7.01
N GLU A 172 18.82 -0.20 6.88
CA GLU A 172 18.16 0.48 5.76
C GLU A 172 18.80 0.12 4.40
N LYS A 173 20.12 -0.08 4.33
CA LYS A 173 20.78 -0.56 3.10
C LYS A 173 20.31 -1.96 2.71
N VAL A 174 20.23 -2.88 3.67
CA VAL A 174 19.79 -4.26 3.43
C VAL A 174 18.33 -4.29 2.96
N LEU A 175 17.45 -3.52 3.62
CA LEU A 175 16.05 -3.41 3.22
C LEU A 175 15.92 -2.87 1.79
N ARG A 176 16.55 -1.72 1.50
CA ARG A 176 16.52 -1.11 0.16
C ARG A 176 17.05 -2.04 -0.92
N SER A 177 18.18 -2.71 -0.68
CA SER A 177 18.75 -3.64 -1.66
C SER A 177 17.79 -4.77 -1.99
N THR A 178 17.10 -5.31 -0.97
CA THR A 178 16.18 -6.42 -1.19
C THR A 178 14.88 -5.95 -1.83
N HIS A 179 14.33 -4.82 -1.40
CA HIS A 179 13.14 -4.26 -2.03
C HIS A 179 13.39 -3.90 -3.48
N ALA A 180 14.58 -3.36 -3.81
CA ALA A 180 14.99 -3.07 -5.19
C ALA A 180 15.08 -4.35 -6.06
N GLU A 181 15.65 -5.44 -5.53
CA GLU A 181 15.69 -6.74 -6.21
C GLU A 181 14.26 -7.26 -6.47
N ALA A 182 13.41 -7.28 -5.44
CA ALA A 182 12.03 -7.72 -5.56
C ALA A 182 11.20 -6.83 -6.51
N ASN A 183 11.42 -5.52 -6.50
CA ASN A 183 10.80 -4.58 -7.43
C ASN A 183 11.24 -4.87 -8.87
N SER A 184 12.54 -5.12 -9.10
CA SER A 184 13.08 -5.48 -10.42
C SER A 184 12.49 -6.78 -10.94
N ASP A 185 12.44 -7.82 -10.12
CA ASP A 185 11.86 -9.11 -10.50
C ASP A 185 10.38 -8.98 -10.85
N ARG A 186 9.63 -8.20 -10.08
CA ARG A 186 8.21 -7.94 -10.33
C ARG A 186 7.97 -7.12 -11.59
N LEU A 187 8.83 -6.15 -11.90
CA LEU A 187 8.77 -5.38 -13.15
C LEU A 187 9.11 -6.23 -14.39
N ALA A 188 9.95 -7.26 -14.24
CA ALA A 188 10.32 -8.15 -15.34
C ALA A 188 9.16 -9.07 -15.78
N ILE A 189 8.14 -9.25 -14.94
CA ILE A 189 6.97 -10.08 -15.26
C ILE A 189 6.00 -9.29 -16.12
N ALA A 190 5.86 -9.69 -17.38
CA ALA A 190 4.83 -9.16 -18.26
C ALA A 190 3.43 -9.51 -17.72
N ARG A 191 2.60 -8.48 -17.51
CA ARG A 191 1.23 -8.64 -17.00
C ARG A 191 0.27 -7.69 -17.71
N GLU A 192 -0.96 -8.14 -17.89
CA GLU A 192 -2.05 -7.29 -18.36
C GLU A 192 -2.58 -6.43 -17.21
N ILE A 193 -3.11 -5.25 -17.54
CA ILE A 193 -3.77 -4.40 -16.55
C ILE A 193 -5.06 -5.10 -16.11
N SER A 194 -5.22 -5.32 -14.82
CA SER A 194 -6.36 -6.04 -14.26
C SER A 194 -7.64 -5.20 -14.29
N THR A 195 -8.80 -5.86 -14.08
CA THR A 195 -10.08 -5.16 -13.98
C THR A 195 -10.12 -4.23 -12.76
N CYS A 196 -9.53 -4.63 -11.63
CA CYS A 196 -9.44 -3.80 -10.43
C CYS A 196 -8.57 -2.57 -10.68
N GLU A 197 -7.43 -2.70 -11.36
CA GLU A 197 -6.57 -1.57 -11.72
C GLU A 197 -7.28 -0.58 -12.65
N ARG A 198 -7.98 -1.10 -13.69
CA ARG A 198 -8.81 -0.26 -14.57
C ARG A 198 -9.89 0.48 -13.79
N GLY A 199 -10.59 -0.22 -12.90
CA GLY A 199 -11.66 0.33 -12.07
C GLY A 199 -11.15 1.42 -11.13
N LEU A 200 -10.04 1.16 -10.43
CA LEU A 200 -9.40 2.13 -9.54
C LEU A 200 -8.92 3.36 -10.30
N LYS A 201 -8.25 3.17 -11.44
CA LYS A 201 -7.80 4.28 -12.29
C LYS A 201 -8.99 5.11 -12.80
N TRP A 202 -10.04 4.46 -13.29
CA TRP A 202 -11.25 5.14 -13.74
C TRP A 202 -11.92 5.95 -12.62
N PHE A 203 -11.97 5.38 -11.42
CA PHE A 203 -12.55 6.04 -10.25
C PHE A 203 -11.74 7.28 -9.84
N LEU A 204 -10.41 7.19 -9.81
CA LEU A 204 -9.52 8.30 -9.48
C LEU A 204 -9.54 9.39 -10.56
N ASP A 205 -9.57 9.02 -11.84
CA ASP A 205 -9.66 9.96 -12.96
C ASP A 205 -10.94 10.83 -12.94
N ARG A 206 -11.98 10.40 -12.20
CA ARG A 206 -13.22 11.17 -12.02
C ARG A 206 -13.16 12.13 -10.84
N GLN A 207 -12.19 11.97 -9.94
CA GLN A 207 -11.99 12.91 -8.85
C GLN A 207 -11.56 14.25 -9.43
N GLU A 208 -12.16 15.32 -8.93
CA GLU A 208 -11.96 16.68 -9.46
C GLU A 208 -10.48 17.12 -9.43
N PHE A 209 -9.66 16.55 -8.55
CA PHE A 209 -8.20 16.78 -8.51
C PHE A 209 -7.49 16.36 -9.81
N ARG A 210 -7.78 15.16 -10.35
CA ARG A 210 -7.20 14.75 -11.64
C ARG A 210 -7.72 15.57 -12.82
N LYS A 211 -8.97 16.04 -12.74
CA LYS A 211 -9.53 16.93 -13.76
C LYS A 211 -8.82 18.27 -13.78
N SER A 212 -8.53 18.86 -12.62
CA SER A 212 -7.85 20.15 -12.52
C SER A 212 -6.38 20.07 -12.95
N GLN A 213 -5.66 18.98 -12.62
CA GLN A 213 -4.30 18.78 -13.11
C GLN A 213 -4.23 18.59 -14.63
N ARG A 214 -5.17 17.86 -15.24
CA ARG A 214 -5.24 17.71 -16.71
C ARG A 214 -5.63 18.99 -17.43
N ALA A 215 -6.38 19.88 -16.79
CA ALA A 215 -6.72 21.19 -17.36
C ALA A 215 -5.58 22.21 -17.26
N ALA A 216 -4.58 21.95 -16.41
CA ALA A 216 -3.43 22.81 -16.18
C ALA A 216 -2.15 22.37 -16.92
N ALA A 217 -2.18 21.20 -17.59
CA ALA A 217 -1.11 20.64 -18.41
C ALA A 217 -1.45 20.78 -19.91
#